data_AF-A0A7D5VP59-F1
#
_entry.id   AF-A0A7D5VP59-F1
#
_cell.length_a   1.000
_cell.length_b   1.000
_cell.length_c   1.000
_cell.angle_alpha   90.00
_cell.angle_beta   90.00
_cell.angle_gamma   90.00
#
_symmetry.space_group_name_H-M   'P 1'
#
loop_
_entity.id
_entity.type
_entity.pdbx_description
1 polymer ?
#
loop_
_entity_poly.entity_id
_entity_poly.type
_entity_poly.pdbx_seq_one_letter_code
_entity_poly.pdbx_strand_id
1 'polypeptide(L)'
;MAHGDTTDEAAARLGELHQYFREYQATGPREGHASTASASAPMSLGALDHITASVREIAEHTRAANPDAGPLPERVQDSYAWMHENLAGADEADQLRAAALEYRHFLEHCLEQNDTETVRKTVRQQSCPKCGCWGLMWVPETRRAWCTNTECVDKDGFSTSLSLGRLAHARAVAQQEIRQVRAT
;
A
#
# COMPACT_ATOMS: atom_id res chain seq x y z
N MET A 1 31.43 -45.52 7.73
CA MET A 1 30.83 -45.16 9.03
C MET A 1 32.00 -44.95 9.98
N ALA A 2 32.27 -43.79 10.58
CA ALA A 2 31.37 -42.75 11.07
C ALA A 2 31.90 -41.33 10.79
N HIS A 3 30.96 -40.41 10.56
CA HIS A 3 31.15 -38.96 10.63
C HIS A 3 31.32 -38.55 12.10
N GLY A 4 32.34 -37.77 12.41
CA GLY A 4 32.54 -37.15 13.72
C GLY A 4 33.21 -35.79 13.59
N ASP A 5 32.54 -34.78 14.13
CA ASP A 5 33.01 -33.42 14.48
C ASP A 5 33.40 -32.43 13.38
N THR A 6 32.38 -31.96 12.64
CA THR A 6 32.40 -30.64 11.96
C THR A 6 31.62 -29.57 12.73
N THR A 7 31.00 -29.93 13.85
CA THR A 7 30.07 -29.07 14.61
C THR A 7 30.80 -28.08 15.53
N ASP A 8 31.94 -28.47 16.08
CA ASP A 8 32.75 -27.64 17.00
C ASP A 8 33.39 -26.43 16.28
N GLU A 9 33.74 -26.60 14.99
CA GLU A 9 34.41 -25.56 14.21
C GLU A 9 33.46 -24.41 13.80
N ALA A 10 32.17 -24.73 13.58
CA ALA A 10 31.16 -23.73 13.23
C ALA A 10 30.73 -22.90 14.44
N ALA A 11 30.60 -23.52 15.61
CA ALA A 11 30.28 -22.84 16.87
C ALA A 11 31.44 -21.93 17.33
N ALA A 12 32.68 -22.40 17.18
CA ALA A 12 33.88 -21.60 17.48
C ALA A 12 34.00 -20.36 16.57
N ARG A 13 33.78 -20.50 15.25
CA ARG A 13 33.77 -19.36 14.31
C ARG A 13 32.64 -18.36 14.59
N LEU A 14 31.48 -18.84 15.05
CA LEU A 14 30.38 -17.97 15.50
C LEU A 14 30.75 -17.20 16.78
N GLY A 15 31.47 -17.83 17.71
CA GLY A 15 32.02 -17.18 18.91
C GLY A 15 33.02 -16.07 18.58
N GLU A 16 33.95 -16.33 17.66
CA GLU A 16 34.94 -15.34 17.17
C GLU A 16 34.27 -14.17 16.44
N LEU A 17 33.24 -14.42 15.62
CA LEU A 17 32.46 -13.36 14.97
C LEU A 17 31.71 -12.50 16.00
N HIS A 18 31.13 -13.11 17.03
CA HIS A 18 30.43 -12.39 18.08
C HIS A 18 31.36 -11.53 18.95
N GLN A 19 32.62 -11.94 19.09
CA GLN A 19 33.68 -11.17 19.74
C GLN A 19 34.15 -9.97 18.91
N TYR A 20 34.17 -10.09 17.57
CA TYR A 20 34.60 -9.01 16.67
C TYR A 20 33.52 -7.94 16.41
N PHE A 21 32.22 -8.28 16.53
CA PHE A 21 31.11 -7.36 16.24
C PHE A 21 30.51 -6.67 17.47
N ARG A 22 31.03 -6.93 18.68
CA ARG A 22 30.62 -6.22 19.89
C ARG A 22 31.71 -5.28 20.36
N GLU A 23 31.95 -4.19 19.64
CA GLU A 23 32.47 -2.95 20.22
C GLU A 23 32.44 -1.81 19.21
N TYR A 24 31.25 -1.24 19.01
CA TYR A 24 31.14 0.20 18.83
C TYR A 24 30.44 0.76 20.07
N GLN A 25 31.18 0.86 21.17
CA GLN A 25 30.73 1.68 22.30
C GLN A 25 30.84 3.14 21.87
N ALA A 26 29.73 3.71 21.43
CA ALA A 26 29.60 5.14 21.23
C ALA A 26 29.83 5.87 22.57
N THR A 27 31.07 6.28 22.83
CA THR A 27 31.45 7.18 23.92
C THR A 27 31.40 8.61 23.41
N GLY A 28 30.18 9.06 23.08
CA GLY A 28 29.87 10.47 22.90
C GLY A 28 29.30 11.06 24.20
N PRO A 29 29.45 12.38 24.46
CA PRO A 29 28.94 13.02 25.67
C PRO A 29 27.43 12.76 25.84
N ARG A 30 27.07 12.27 27.03
CA ARG A 30 25.70 11.98 27.44
C ARG A 30 24.99 13.26 27.88
N GLU A 31 24.93 14.24 26.99
CA GLU A 31 24.00 15.36 27.14
C GLU A 31 22.62 14.84 26.73
N GLY A 32 21.82 14.53 27.74
CA GLY A 32 20.43 14.15 27.57
C GLY A 32 19.67 15.31 26.95
N HIS A 33 19.55 15.31 25.63
CA HIS A 33 18.44 15.99 24.98
C HIS A 33 17.18 15.23 25.39
N ALA A 34 16.53 15.71 26.44
CA ALA A 34 15.13 15.43 26.64
C ALA A 34 14.45 15.85 25.34
N SER A 35 13.96 14.87 24.56
CA SER A 35 13.05 15.16 23.47
C SER A 35 11.86 15.84 24.13
N THR A 36 11.80 17.16 24.03
CA THR A 36 10.57 17.89 24.24
C THR A 36 9.67 17.40 23.12
N ALA A 37 8.93 16.32 23.40
CA ALA A 37 7.82 15.90 22.60
C ALA A 37 6.78 17.02 22.73
N SER A 38 6.95 18.07 21.93
CA SER A 38 5.82 18.92 21.58
C SER A 38 4.74 17.95 21.11
N ALA A 39 3.57 18.00 21.74
CA ALA A 39 2.41 17.24 21.28
C ALA A 39 2.35 17.42 19.76
N SER A 40 2.55 16.33 19.00
CA SER A 40 2.41 16.39 17.56
C SER A 40 1.03 16.98 17.31
N ALA A 41 0.93 17.96 16.41
CA ALA A 41 -0.37 18.45 15.98
C ALA A 41 -1.27 17.22 15.71
N PRO A 42 -2.53 17.20 16.18
CA PRO A 42 -3.36 16.00 16.14
C PRO A 42 -3.57 15.44 14.72
N MET A 43 -3.19 16.18 13.68
CA MET A 43 -3.10 15.74 12.29
C MET A 43 -1.89 16.40 11.60
N SER A 44 -1.18 15.67 10.73
CA SER A 44 -0.16 16.28 9.87
C SER A 44 -0.83 17.12 8.78
N LEU A 45 -0.25 18.27 8.42
CA LEU A 45 -0.78 19.12 7.35
C LEU A 45 -0.84 18.36 6.00
N GLY A 46 0.15 17.50 5.74
CA GLY A 46 0.15 16.64 4.56
C GLY A 46 -1.02 15.66 4.51
N ALA A 47 -1.46 15.13 5.66
CA ALA A 47 -2.65 14.28 5.71
C ALA A 47 -3.93 15.07 5.40
N LEU A 48 -4.05 16.32 5.88
CA LEU A 48 -5.17 17.21 5.54
C LEU A 48 -5.20 17.55 4.04
N ASP A 49 -4.04 17.85 3.46
CA ASP A 49 -3.91 18.14 2.03
C ASP A 49 -4.29 16.92 1.19
N HIS A 50 -3.83 15.73 1.61
CA HIS A 50 -4.17 14.48 0.95
C HIS A 50 -5.67 14.16 1.05
N ILE A 51 -6.29 14.31 2.22
CA ILE A 51 -7.74 14.14 2.40
C ILE A 51 -8.51 15.10 1.48
N THR A 52 -8.10 16.37 1.43
CA THR A 52 -8.73 17.39 0.58
C THR A 52 -8.60 17.04 -0.90
N ALA A 53 -7.42 16.55 -1.33
CA ALA A 53 -7.19 16.09 -2.69
C ALA A 53 -8.06 14.88 -3.05
N SER A 54 -8.19 13.90 -2.13
CA SER A 54 -9.02 12.71 -2.32
C SER A 54 -10.51 13.09 -2.45
N VAL A 55 -11.02 13.98 -1.60
CA VAL A 55 -12.41 14.48 -1.69
C VAL A 55 -12.65 15.21 -3.01
N ARG A 56 -11.70 16.05 -3.45
CA ARG A 56 -11.80 16.73 -4.74
C ARG A 56 -11.87 15.73 -5.90
N GLU A 57 -11.02 14.71 -5.88
CA GLU A 57 -11.00 13.69 -6.94
C GLU A 57 -12.31 12.88 -6.98
N ILE A 58 -12.88 12.55 -5.82
CA ILE A 58 -14.22 11.95 -5.72
C ILE A 58 -15.25 12.87 -6.39
N ALA A 59 -15.26 14.15 -6.02
CA ALA A 59 -16.22 15.11 -6.56
C ALA A 59 -16.08 15.32 -8.08
N GLU A 60 -14.85 15.38 -8.58
CA GLU A 60 -14.53 15.52 -10.00
C GLU A 60 -14.99 14.28 -10.77
N HIS A 61 -14.68 13.08 -10.29
CA HIS A 61 -15.11 11.83 -10.93
C HIS A 61 -16.64 11.71 -10.94
N THR A 62 -17.29 11.94 -9.79
CA THR A 62 -18.75 11.85 -9.69
C THR A 62 -19.44 12.84 -10.61
N ARG A 63 -18.99 14.10 -10.68
CA ARG A 63 -19.60 15.11 -11.56
C ARG A 63 -19.32 14.88 -13.04
N ALA A 64 -18.19 14.26 -13.37
CA ALA A 64 -17.91 13.87 -14.75
C ALA A 64 -18.88 12.80 -15.26
N ALA A 65 -19.23 11.84 -14.41
CA ALA A 65 -20.17 10.76 -14.74
C ALA A 65 -21.65 11.14 -14.51
N ASN A 66 -21.93 12.01 -13.54
CA ASN A 66 -23.26 12.55 -13.25
C ASN A 66 -23.17 14.08 -13.07
N PRO A 67 -23.36 14.86 -14.14
CA PRO A 67 -23.30 16.33 -14.09
C PRO A 67 -24.31 16.98 -13.14
N ASP A 68 -25.42 16.30 -12.84
CA ASP A 68 -26.48 16.77 -11.94
C ASP A 68 -26.22 16.39 -10.46
N ALA A 69 -25.06 15.79 -10.16
CA ALA A 69 -24.70 15.45 -8.80
C ALA A 69 -24.73 16.68 -7.88
N GLY A 70 -25.42 16.54 -6.76
CA GLY A 70 -25.65 17.61 -5.79
C GLY A 70 -24.36 18.16 -5.12
N PRO A 71 -24.50 19.07 -4.15
CA PRO A 71 -23.35 19.52 -3.37
C PRO A 71 -22.68 18.36 -2.65
N LEU A 72 -21.38 18.47 -2.40
CA LEU A 72 -20.66 17.55 -1.52
C LEU A 72 -21.26 17.60 -0.10
N PRO A 73 -21.24 16.49 0.63
CA PRO A 73 -21.67 16.48 2.03
C PRO A 73 -20.74 17.35 2.89
N GLU A 74 -21.28 17.90 3.99
CA GLU A 74 -20.50 18.71 4.94
C GLU A 74 -19.42 17.88 5.65
N ARG A 75 -19.65 16.58 5.82
CA ARG A 75 -18.77 15.66 6.53
C ARG A 75 -17.96 14.84 5.53
N VAL A 76 -16.63 14.92 5.65
CA VAL A 76 -15.69 14.24 4.74
C VAL A 76 -15.94 12.73 4.65
N GLN A 77 -16.26 12.09 5.77
CA GLN A 77 -16.53 10.65 5.83
C GLN A 77 -17.70 10.18 4.96
N ASP A 78 -18.63 11.09 4.62
CA ASP A 78 -19.82 10.77 3.85
C ASP A 78 -19.55 10.88 2.33
N SER A 79 -18.35 11.33 1.92
CA SER A 79 -18.00 11.59 0.50
C SER A 79 -18.07 10.33 -0.37
N TYR A 80 -17.65 9.17 0.14
CA TYR A 80 -17.73 7.91 -0.62
C TYR A 80 -19.17 7.42 -0.76
N ALA A 81 -19.99 7.54 0.30
CA ALA A 81 -21.40 7.20 0.23
C ALA A 81 -22.13 8.08 -0.78
N TRP A 82 -21.88 9.39 -0.73
CA TRP A 82 -22.37 10.35 -1.72
C TRP A 82 -21.96 9.98 -3.16
N MET A 83 -20.70 9.58 -3.38
CA MET A 83 -20.24 9.11 -4.69
C MET A 83 -21.02 7.87 -5.15
N HIS A 84 -21.19 6.87 -4.28
CA HIS A 84 -21.91 5.64 -4.62
C HIS A 84 -23.38 5.91 -4.94
N GLU A 85 -24.05 6.77 -4.18
CA GLU A 85 -25.44 7.17 -4.42
C GLU A 85 -25.60 7.87 -5.78
N ASN A 86 -24.71 8.82 -6.10
CA ASN A 86 -24.77 9.56 -7.36
C ASN A 86 -24.32 8.76 -8.59
N LEU A 87 -23.61 7.64 -8.39
CA LEU A 87 -23.15 6.74 -9.45
C LEU A 87 -23.94 5.43 -9.55
N ALA A 88 -24.98 5.24 -8.73
CA ALA A 88 -25.76 4.00 -8.70
C ALA A 88 -26.39 3.64 -10.06
N GLY A 89 -26.73 4.65 -10.87
CA GLY A 89 -27.26 4.47 -12.23
C GLY A 89 -26.27 4.78 -13.35
N ALA A 90 -25.00 5.05 -13.02
CA ALA A 90 -23.97 5.35 -14.02
C ALA A 90 -23.51 4.08 -14.75
N ASP A 91 -22.80 4.27 -15.88
CA ASP A 91 -22.25 3.16 -16.65
C ASP A 91 -21.28 2.30 -15.81
N GLU A 92 -21.16 1.02 -16.16
CA GLU A 92 -20.30 0.07 -15.44
C GLU A 92 -18.84 0.55 -15.36
N ALA A 93 -18.35 1.26 -16.38
CA ALA A 93 -17.00 1.81 -16.40
C ALA A 93 -16.78 2.88 -15.31
N ASP A 94 -17.79 3.73 -15.05
CA ASP A 94 -17.71 4.76 -14.01
C ASP A 94 -17.83 4.18 -12.61
N GLN A 95 -18.66 3.13 -12.45
CA GLN A 95 -18.74 2.37 -11.21
C GLN A 95 -17.44 1.61 -10.92
N LEU A 96 -16.83 1.00 -11.94
CA LEU A 96 -15.53 0.33 -11.83
C LEU A 96 -14.43 1.34 -11.44
N ARG A 97 -14.43 2.52 -12.08
CA ARG A 97 -13.49 3.58 -11.75
C ARG A 97 -13.68 4.10 -10.33
N ALA A 98 -14.91 4.26 -9.87
CA ALA A 98 -15.22 4.64 -8.49
C ALA A 98 -14.68 3.61 -7.48
N ALA A 99 -14.88 2.32 -7.73
CA ALA A 99 -14.33 1.25 -6.90
C ALA A 99 -12.79 1.23 -6.87
N ALA A 100 -12.15 1.51 -8.02
CA ALA A 100 -10.70 1.64 -8.10
C ALA A 100 -10.18 2.88 -7.34
N LEU A 101 -10.88 4.01 -7.42
CA LEU A 101 -10.54 5.22 -6.67
C LEU A 101 -10.61 4.98 -5.16
N GLU A 102 -11.73 4.46 -4.67
CA GLU A 102 -11.92 4.17 -3.24
C GLU A 102 -10.84 3.25 -2.70
N TYR A 103 -10.52 2.18 -3.42
CA TYR A 103 -9.48 1.26 -2.98
C TYR A 103 -8.07 1.86 -3.05
N ARG A 104 -7.78 2.70 -4.05
CA ARG A 104 -6.50 3.42 -4.13
C ARG A 104 -6.37 4.38 -2.94
N HIS A 105 -7.39 5.19 -2.68
CA HIS A 105 -7.41 6.12 -1.55
C HIS A 105 -7.28 5.40 -0.21
N PHE A 106 -7.91 4.24 -0.03
CA PHE A 106 -7.71 3.40 1.15
C PHE A 106 -6.22 3.07 1.39
N LEU A 107 -5.52 2.59 0.35
CA LEU A 107 -4.10 2.27 0.47
C LEU A 107 -3.23 3.51 0.71
N GLU A 108 -3.56 4.63 0.06
CA GLU A 108 -2.86 5.91 0.25
C GLU A 108 -3.06 6.44 1.68
N HIS A 109 -4.28 6.40 2.22
CA HIS A 109 -4.55 6.76 3.61
C HIS A 109 -3.75 5.92 4.62
N CYS A 110 -3.66 4.61 4.39
CA CYS A 110 -2.80 3.75 5.23
C CYS A 110 -1.34 4.22 5.20
N LEU A 111 -0.80 4.58 4.03
CA LEU A 111 0.57 5.08 3.93
C LEU A 111 0.78 6.41 4.63
N GLU A 112 -0.17 7.34 4.51
CA GLU A 112 -0.10 8.64 5.18
C GLU A 112 -0.22 8.53 6.71
N GLN A 113 -0.83 7.43 7.20
CA GLN A 113 -0.87 7.07 8.63
C GLN A 113 0.34 6.25 9.08
N ASN A 114 1.35 6.03 8.23
CA ASN A 114 2.48 5.14 8.45
C ASN A 114 2.09 3.67 8.69
N ASP A 115 0.91 3.24 8.27
CA ASP A 115 0.45 1.86 8.32
C ASP A 115 0.92 1.08 7.07
N THR A 116 2.23 0.88 6.98
CA THR A 116 2.84 0.13 5.87
C THR A 116 2.54 -1.36 5.94
N GLU A 117 2.24 -1.89 7.13
CA GLU A 117 1.99 -3.32 7.32
C GLU A 117 0.61 -3.72 6.77
N THR A 118 -0.42 -2.89 6.95
CA THR A 118 -1.72 -3.11 6.29
C THR A 118 -1.56 -3.10 4.78
N VAL A 119 -0.86 -2.11 4.22
CA VAL A 119 -0.61 -2.05 2.77
C VAL A 119 0.12 -3.30 2.29
N ARG A 120 1.19 -3.71 2.98
CA ARG A 120 1.95 -4.93 2.65
C ARG A 120 1.07 -6.17 2.66
N LYS A 121 0.26 -6.38 3.70
CA LYS A 121 -0.67 -7.53 3.81
C LYS A 121 -1.67 -7.51 2.67
N THR A 122 -2.28 -6.37 2.42
CA THR A 122 -3.31 -6.19 1.40
C THR A 122 -2.76 -6.40 -0.02
N VAL A 123 -1.53 -5.93 -0.30
CA VAL A 123 -0.84 -6.16 -1.58
C VAL A 123 -0.51 -7.63 -1.79
N ARG A 124 -0.03 -8.33 -0.74
CA ARG A 124 0.33 -9.76 -0.82
C ARG A 124 -0.88 -10.67 -1.11
N GLN A 125 -2.08 -10.24 -0.73
CA GLN A 125 -3.34 -10.96 -0.97
C GLN A 125 -3.90 -10.77 -2.39
N GLN A 126 -3.14 -10.13 -3.28
CA GLN A 126 -3.56 -9.93 -4.67
C GLN A 126 -2.66 -10.71 -5.61
N SER A 127 -3.26 -11.21 -6.70
CA SER A 127 -2.50 -11.75 -7.82
C SER A 127 -1.87 -10.60 -8.62
N CYS A 128 -0.70 -10.84 -9.20
CA CYS A 128 -0.09 -9.89 -10.13
C CYS A 128 -1.01 -9.72 -11.35
N PRO A 129 -1.47 -8.50 -11.69
CA PRO A 129 -2.35 -8.27 -12.85
C PRO A 129 -1.68 -8.53 -14.21
N LYS A 130 -0.36 -8.77 -14.25
CA LYS A 130 0.37 -9.05 -15.48
C LYS A 130 0.53 -10.55 -15.74
N CYS A 131 0.94 -11.32 -14.73
CA CYS A 131 1.24 -12.75 -14.88
C CYS A 131 0.38 -13.67 -14.00
N GLY A 132 -0.57 -13.12 -13.22
CA GLY A 132 -1.49 -13.88 -12.37
C GLY A 132 -0.89 -14.51 -11.11
N CYS A 133 0.42 -14.39 -10.86
CA CYS A 133 1.06 -15.07 -9.75
C CYS A 133 0.76 -14.41 -8.38
N TRP A 134 0.79 -15.20 -7.31
CA TRP A 134 0.58 -14.77 -5.92
C TRP A 134 1.90 -14.40 -5.23
N GLY A 135 2.60 -13.43 -5.83
CA GLY A 135 3.96 -13.05 -5.44
C GLY A 135 4.17 -11.54 -5.51
N LEU A 136 3.26 -10.76 -4.95
CA LEU A 136 3.44 -9.31 -4.85
C LEU A 136 4.13 -8.95 -3.54
N MET A 137 5.22 -8.20 -3.64
CA MET A 137 5.96 -7.64 -2.51
C MET A 137 5.79 -6.13 -2.51
N TRP A 138 5.38 -5.55 -1.38
CA TRP A 138 5.37 -4.10 -1.21
C TRP A 138 6.77 -3.57 -0.88
N VAL A 139 7.20 -2.52 -1.59
CA VAL A 139 8.49 -1.85 -1.40
C VAL A 139 8.22 -0.43 -0.91
N PRO A 140 8.34 -0.16 0.41
CA PRO A 140 7.98 1.13 1.02
C PRO A 140 8.72 2.33 0.42
N GLU A 141 9.99 2.15 0.08
CA GLU A 141 10.89 3.21 -0.40
C GLU A 141 10.43 3.78 -1.74
N THR A 142 9.86 2.93 -2.60
CA THR A 142 9.36 3.32 -3.93
C THR A 142 7.85 3.50 -3.95
N ARG A 143 7.14 3.22 -2.83
CA ARG A 143 5.67 3.13 -2.74
C ARG A 143 5.06 2.32 -3.89
N ARG A 144 5.67 1.18 -4.22
CA ARG A 144 5.24 0.29 -5.32
C ARG A 144 5.23 -1.17 -4.91
N ALA A 145 4.39 -1.95 -5.58
CA ALA A 145 4.40 -3.40 -5.46
C ALA A 145 5.24 -4.01 -6.58
N TRP A 146 6.09 -4.97 -6.23
CA TRP A 146 6.97 -5.68 -7.15
C TRP A 146 6.52 -7.12 -7.28
N CYS A 147 6.50 -7.62 -8.52
CA CYS A 147 6.26 -9.03 -8.77
C CYS A 147 7.53 -9.83 -8.49
N THR A 148 7.43 -10.83 -7.61
CA THR A 148 8.54 -11.73 -7.27
C THR A 148 8.73 -12.87 -8.28
N ASN A 149 7.83 -13.01 -9.26
CA ASN A 149 8.06 -13.94 -10.36
C ASN A 149 9.17 -13.38 -11.27
N THR A 150 10.30 -14.10 -11.35
CA THR A 150 11.47 -13.72 -12.13
C THR A 150 11.22 -13.64 -13.63
N GLU A 151 10.17 -14.30 -14.12
CA GLU A 151 9.74 -14.21 -15.53
C GLU A 151 8.87 -12.99 -15.81
N CYS A 152 8.31 -12.36 -14.76
CA CYS A 152 7.43 -11.21 -14.89
C CYS A 152 8.25 -9.91 -14.94
N VAL A 153 8.93 -9.67 -16.05
CA VAL A 153 9.82 -8.51 -16.24
C VAL A 153 9.20 -7.42 -17.12
N ASP A 154 9.53 -6.16 -16.88
CA ASP A 154 9.16 -5.02 -17.72
C ASP A 154 9.98 -4.98 -19.02
N LYS A 155 9.84 -3.88 -19.78
CA LYS A 155 10.51 -3.73 -21.08
C LYS A 155 12.04 -3.65 -20.95
N ASP A 156 12.54 -3.26 -19.79
CA ASP A 156 13.95 -3.07 -19.51
C ASP A 156 14.56 -4.31 -18.82
N GLY A 157 13.76 -5.37 -18.61
CA GLY A 157 14.18 -6.62 -18.00
C GLY A 157 14.14 -6.62 -16.47
N PHE A 158 13.63 -5.56 -15.82
CA PHE A 158 13.48 -5.52 -14.37
C PHE A 158 12.17 -6.17 -13.94
N SER A 159 12.09 -6.66 -12.70
CA SER A 159 10.84 -7.17 -12.14
C SER A 159 9.71 -6.14 -12.29
N THR A 160 8.55 -6.58 -12.79
CA THR A 160 7.41 -5.71 -13.04
C THR A 160 7.01 -5.01 -11.74
N SER A 161 7.05 -3.68 -11.76
CA SER A 161 6.58 -2.83 -10.67
C SER A 161 5.18 -2.26 -10.98
N LEU A 162 4.33 -2.21 -9.96
CA LEU A 162 2.93 -1.82 -10.04
C LEU A 162 2.68 -0.64 -9.10
N SER A 163 2.00 0.39 -9.60
CA SER A 163 1.49 1.48 -8.78
C SER A 163 0.25 1.05 -8.00
N LEU A 164 -0.08 1.78 -6.93
CA LEU A 164 -1.32 1.58 -6.18
C LEU A 164 -2.56 1.70 -7.08
N GLY A 165 -2.58 2.67 -8.00
CA GLY A 165 -3.69 2.82 -8.96
C GLY A 165 -3.87 1.60 -9.85
N ARG A 166 -2.78 0.98 -10.33
CA ARG A 166 -2.86 -0.24 -11.14
C ARG A 166 -3.36 -1.45 -10.34
N LEU A 167 -2.93 -1.58 -9.09
CA LEU A 167 -3.43 -2.61 -8.18
C LEU A 167 -4.92 -2.41 -7.88
N ALA A 168 -5.31 -1.17 -7.63
CA ALA A 168 -6.69 -0.83 -7.33
C ALA A 168 -7.64 -1.11 -8.49
N HIS A 169 -7.23 -0.72 -9.70
CA HIS A 169 -7.97 -1.08 -10.91
C HIS A 169 -8.08 -2.60 -11.07
N ALA A 170 -6.98 -3.34 -10.95
CA ALA A 170 -6.99 -4.79 -11.09
C ALA A 170 -7.91 -5.47 -10.06
N ARG A 171 -7.90 -4.99 -8.81
CA ARG A 171 -8.79 -5.50 -7.77
C ARG A 171 -10.26 -5.19 -8.07
N ALA A 172 -10.57 -3.98 -8.53
CA ALA A 172 -11.93 -3.57 -8.85
C ALA A 172 -12.50 -4.46 -9.97
N VAL A 173 -11.71 -4.73 -11.02
CA VAL A 173 -12.08 -5.66 -12.10
C VAL A 173 -12.34 -7.06 -11.56
N ALA A 174 -11.41 -7.62 -10.77
CA ALA A 174 -11.58 -8.96 -10.21
C ALA A 174 -12.83 -9.08 -9.30
N GLN A 175 -13.18 -8.03 -8.56
CA GLN A 175 -14.40 -8.01 -7.74
C GLN A 175 -15.68 -7.95 -8.60
N GLN A 176 -15.67 -7.19 -9.69
CA GLN A 176 -16.80 -7.13 -10.62
C GLN A 176 -17.05 -8.50 -11.27
N GLU A 177 -15.99 -9.17 -11.73
CA GLU A 177 -16.07 -10.52 -12.29
C GLU A 177 -16.67 -11.53 -11.29
N ILE A 178 -16.23 -11.50 -10.03
CA ILE A 178 -16.79 -12.37 -8.98
C ILE A 178 -18.28 -12.08 -8.76
N ARG A 179 -18.71 -10.82 -8.81
CA ARG A 179 -20.12 -10.45 -8.65
C ARG A 179 -20.96 -10.95 -9.83
N GLN A 180 -20.45 -10.81 -11.05
CA GLN A 180 -21.13 -11.29 -12.26
C GLN A 180 -21.31 -12.81 -12.24
N VAL A 181 -20.25 -13.58 -11.91
CA VAL A 181 -20.32 -15.05 -11.80
C VAL A 181 -21.31 -15.53 -10.74
N ARG A 182 -21.51 -14.76 -9.65
CA ARG A 182 -22.49 -15.10 -8.61
C ARG A 182 -23.93 -14.78 -8.98
N ALA A 183 -24.14 -13.89 -9.95
CA ALA A 183 -25.47 -13.47 -10.39
C ALA A 183 -26.03 -14.36 -11.51
N THR A 184 -25.15 -15.06 -12.23
CA THR A 184 -25.47 -16.08 -13.25
C THR A 184 -25.67 -17.47 -12.64
#